data_AF-A0A7K1VVQ5-F1
#
_entry.id   AF-A0A7K1VVQ5-F1
#
_cell.length_a   1.000
_cell.length_b   1.000
_cell.length_c   1.000
_cell.angle_alpha   90.00
_cell.angle_beta   90.00
_cell.angle_gamma   90.00
#
_symmetry.space_group_name_H-M   'P 1'
#
loop_
_entity.id
_entity.type
_entity.pdbx_description
1 polymer ?
#
loop_
_entity_poly.entity_id
_entity_poly.type
_entity_poly.pdbx_seq_one_letter_code
_entity_poly.pdbx_strand_id
1 'polypeptide(L)'
;MDVTDLSLRRIKVLELRLRIERVSSDAYRLVCKPDRPPTISNGADAQLAFVLGLVEQGRYGEALGVIRLSRHIYKKSSDILHGRSGLLNASSVVLDEWEFVVSRLEGFLDQFVERSEVGGESAIAIPAPAGEVGGQVASK
;
A
#
# COMPACT_ATOMS: atom_id res chain seq x y z
N MET A 1 28.36 -19.66 -5.61
CA MET A 1 27.55 -18.42 -5.59
C MET A 1 28.37 -17.39 -4.84
N ASP A 2 28.67 -16.26 -5.47
CA ASP A 2 29.50 -15.20 -4.88
C ASP A 2 28.79 -14.56 -3.68
N VAL A 3 29.50 -14.31 -2.59
CA VAL A 3 28.98 -13.64 -1.39
C VAL A 3 28.47 -12.23 -1.71
N THR A 4 29.08 -11.60 -2.71
CA THR A 4 28.67 -10.29 -3.24
C THR A 4 27.27 -10.35 -3.86
N ASP A 5 26.99 -11.37 -4.68
CA ASP A 5 25.68 -11.59 -5.32
C ASP A 5 24.58 -11.85 -4.28
N LEU A 6 24.87 -12.63 -3.25
CA LEU A 6 23.93 -12.87 -2.14
C LEU A 6 23.59 -11.59 -1.36
N SER A 7 24.60 -10.76 -1.11
CA SER A 7 24.44 -9.50 -0.38
C SER A 7 23.62 -8.50 -1.19
N LEU A 8 23.90 -8.38 -2.49
CA LEU A 8 23.14 -7.51 -3.41
C LEU A 8 21.67 -7.91 -3.50
N ARG A 9 21.37 -9.20 -3.61
CA ARG A 9 19.98 -9.69 -3.61
C ARG A 9 19.26 -9.36 -2.31
N ARG A 10 19.93 -9.53 -1.16
CA ARG A 10 19.34 -9.20 0.14
C ARG A 10 19.06 -7.69 0.28
N ILE A 11 19.95 -6.86 -0.24
CA ILE A 11 19.74 -5.40 -0.31
C ILE A 11 18.53 -5.08 -1.19
N LYS A 12 18.40 -5.70 -2.37
CA LYS A 12 17.24 -5.49 -3.26
C LYS A 12 15.92 -5.93 -2.63
N VAL A 13 15.91 -7.05 -1.90
CA VAL A 13 14.73 -7.47 -1.11
C VAL A 13 14.32 -6.41 -0.07
N LEU A 14 15.30 -5.83 0.62
CA LEU A 14 15.05 -4.76 1.59
C LEU A 14 14.52 -3.48 0.91
N GLU A 15 15.11 -3.08 -0.21
CA GLU A 15 14.67 -1.93 -1.00
C GLU A 15 13.20 -2.07 -1.43
N LEU A 16 12.83 -3.20 -2.03
CA LEU A 16 11.46 -3.47 -2.46
C LEU A 16 10.47 -3.45 -1.29
N ARG A 17 10.87 -3.98 -0.13
CA ARG A 17 10.06 -3.91 1.09
C ARG A 17 9.81 -2.48 1.53
N LEU A 18 10.86 -1.65 1.59
CA LEU A 18 10.76 -0.25 2.01
C LEU A 18 9.88 0.56 1.05
N ARG A 19 9.95 0.28 -0.26
CA ARG A 19 9.07 0.89 -1.27
C ARG A 19 7.60 0.56 -1.00
N ILE A 20 7.27 -0.70 -0.68
CA ILE A 20 5.90 -1.09 -0.30
C ILE A 20 5.45 -0.34 0.97
N GLU A 21 6.29 -0.27 2.00
CA GLU A 21 5.98 0.42 3.26
C GLU A 21 5.68 1.90 3.04
N ARG A 22 6.47 2.54 2.17
CA ARG A 22 6.26 3.94 1.78
C ARG A 22 4.92 4.12 1.10
N VAL A 23 4.64 3.38 0.02
CA VAL A 23 3.38 3.54 -0.73
C VAL A 23 2.17 3.25 0.13
N SER A 24 2.22 2.21 0.97
CA SER A 24 1.10 1.90 1.87
C SER A 24 0.86 3.01 2.90
N SER A 25 1.94 3.59 3.44
CA SER A 25 1.85 4.69 4.39
C SER A 25 1.29 5.96 3.75
N ASP A 26 1.74 6.27 2.53
CA ASP A 26 1.30 7.45 1.80
C ASP A 26 -0.16 7.31 1.35
N ALA A 27 -0.56 6.13 0.86
CA ALA A 27 -1.97 5.84 0.55
C ALA A 27 -2.87 6.01 1.77
N TYR A 28 -2.47 5.49 2.94
CA TYR A 28 -3.20 5.69 4.18
C TYR A 28 -3.34 7.18 4.53
N ARG A 29 -2.26 7.96 4.46
CA ARG A 29 -2.30 9.40 4.77
C ARG A 29 -3.23 10.16 3.84
N LEU A 30 -3.18 9.88 2.54
CA LEU A 30 -4.00 10.56 1.55
C LEU A 30 -5.49 10.25 1.70
N VAL A 31 -5.83 8.99 1.98
CA VAL A 31 -7.22 8.55 2.12
C VAL A 31 -7.82 8.92 3.47
N CYS A 32 -7.09 8.68 4.56
CA CYS A 32 -7.63 8.88 5.91
C CYS A 32 -7.42 10.29 6.46
N LYS A 33 -6.45 11.05 5.95
CA LYS A 33 -6.05 12.38 6.46
C LYS A 33 -5.99 12.43 8.00
N PRO A 34 -5.27 11.52 8.65
CA PRO A 34 -5.33 11.37 10.09
C PRO A 34 -4.67 12.59 10.78
N ASP A 35 -5.29 13.10 11.85
CA ASP A 35 -4.75 14.21 12.65
C ASP A 35 -3.37 13.92 13.27
N ARG A 36 -3.03 12.62 13.40
CA ARG A 36 -1.72 12.15 13.84
C ARG A 36 -1.24 11.01 12.94
N PRO A 37 0.08 10.90 12.68
CA PRO A 37 0.62 9.77 11.95
C PRO A 37 0.24 8.45 12.67
N PRO A 38 0.02 7.36 11.93
CA PRO A 38 -0.40 6.10 12.52
C PRO A 38 0.67 5.61 13.50
N THR A 39 0.27 5.37 14.75
CA THR A 39 1.11 4.83 15.81
C THR A 39 1.40 3.35 15.57
N ILE A 40 2.31 3.06 14.64
CA ILE A 40 3.11 1.81 14.52
C ILE A 40 2.33 0.49 14.30
N SER A 41 1.01 0.40 14.53
CA SER A 41 0.32 -0.88 14.74
C SER A 41 -0.29 -1.52 13.49
N ASN A 42 -0.46 -0.78 12.40
CA ASN A 42 -0.94 -1.35 11.14
C ASN A 42 0.21 -1.39 10.15
N GLY A 43 0.97 -2.49 10.15
CA GLY A 43 2.06 -2.71 9.19
C GLY A 43 1.57 -2.57 7.73
N ALA A 44 2.51 -2.49 6.78
CA ALA A 44 2.18 -2.24 5.37
C ALA A 44 1.09 -3.16 4.81
N ASP A 45 1.03 -4.41 5.29
CA ASP A 45 -0.03 -5.38 4.95
C ASP A 45 -1.46 -4.85 5.18
N ALA A 46 -1.70 -4.21 6.33
CA ALA A 46 -2.97 -3.60 6.66
C ALA A 46 -3.20 -2.33 5.83
N GLN A 47 -2.17 -1.51 5.68
CA GLN A 47 -2.27 -0.21 4.99
C GLN A 47 -2.41 -0.31 3.47
N LEU A 48 -1.98 -1.41 2.85
CA LEU A 48 -2.10 -1.62 1.41
C LEU A 48 -3.55 -1.55 0.91
N ALA A 49 -4.55 -1.82 1.75
CA ALA A 49 -5.96 -1.69 1.38
C ALA A 49 -6.36 -0.25 1.02
N PHE A 50 -5.67 0.76 1.57
CA PHE A 50 -5.98 2.17 1.29
C PHE A 50 -5.62 2.59 -0.14
N VAL A 51 -4.83 1.79 -0.87
CA VAL A 51 -4.58 2.02 -2.31
C VAL A 51 -5.89 1.97 -3.11
N LEU A 52 -6.91 1.23 -2.66
CA LEU A 52 -8.23 1.24 -3.29
C LEU A 52 -8.90 2.62 -3.26
N GLY A 53 -8.60 3.45 -2.26
CA GLY A 53 -9.09 4.83 -2.17
C GLY A 53 -8.35 5.81 -3.10
N LEU A 54 -7.25 5.39 -3.73
CA LEU A 54 -6.49 6.21 -4.68
C LEU A 54 -6.90 6.01 -6.13
N VAL A 55 -7.73 5.01 -6.42
CA VAL A 55 -8.07 4.60 -7.79
C VAL A 55 -9.54 4.85 -8.08
N GLU A 56 -9.87 5.03 -9.37
CA GLU A 56 -11.25 5.11 -9.82
C GLU A 56 -11.91 3.72 -9.79
N GLN A 57 -13.24 3.68 -9.64
CA GLN A 57 -14.01 2.43 -9.53
C GLN A 57 -13.72 1.43 -10.66
N GLY A 58 -13.53 1.91 -11.90
CA GLY A 58 -13.20 1.08 -13.06
C GLY A 58 -11.87 0.33 -12.96
N ARG A 59 -11.00 0.71 -12.02
CA ARG A 59 -9.65 0.13 -11.83
C ARG A 59 -9.50 -0.67 -10.54
N TYR A 60 -10.58 -0.87 -9.79
CA TYR A 60 -10.54 -1.61 -8.52
C TYR A 60 -10.03 -3.04 -8.68
N GLY A 61 -10.41 -3.74 -9.76
CA GLY A 61 -9.94 -5.10 -10.01
C GLY A 61 -8.41 -5.17 -10.21
N GLU A 62 -7.86 -4.22 -10.97
CA GLU A 62 -6.42 -4.08 -11.18
C GLU A 62 -5.70 -3.79 -9.86
N ALA A 63 -6.18 -2.78 -9.12
CA ALA A 63 -5.60 -2.38 -7.84
C ALA A 63 -5.64 -3.52 -6.82
N LEU A 64 -6.75 -4.24 -6.71
CA LEU A 64 -6.87 -5.39 -5.81
C LEU A 64 -5.87 -6.51 -6.16
N GLY A 65 -5.66 -6.77 -7.46
CA GLY A 65 -4.66 -7.73 -7.93
C GLY A 65 -3.25 -7.34 -7.49
N VAL A 66 -2.87 -6.08 -7.73
CA VAL A 66 -1.55 -5.55 -7.33
C VAL A 66 -1.39 -5.58 -5.80
N ILE A 67 -2.39 -5.14 -5.03
CA ILE A 67 -2.39 -5.18 -3.56
C ILE A 67 -2.10 -6.60 -3.05
N ARG A 68 -2.76 -7.62 -3.61
CA ARG A 68 -2.56 -9.01 -3.19
C ARG A 68 -1.13 -9.48 -3.46
N LEU A 69 -0.57 -9.14 -4.62
CA LEU A 69 0.82 -9.47 -4.95
C LEU A 69 1.80 -8.71 -4.06
N SER A 70 1.58 -7.42 -3.81
CA SER A 70 2.41 -6.61 -2.91
C SER A 70 2.39 -7.16 -1.47
N ARG A 71 1.25 -7.63 -0.97
CA ARG A 71 1.17 -8.31 0.35
C ARG A 71 2.02 -9.58 0.39
N HIS A 72 1.94 -10.38 -0.67
CA HIS A 72 2.76 -11.59 -0.79
C HIS A 72 4.26 -11.25 -0.76
N ILE A 73 4.69 -10.27 -1.55
CA ILE A 73 6.08 -9.78 -1.59
C ILE A 73 6.50 -9.24 -0.22
N TYR A 74 5.65 -8.45 0.44
CA TYR A 74 5.92 -7.89 1.76
C TYR A 74 6.16 -8.97 2.82
N LYS A 75 5.34 -10.03 2.81
CA LYS A 75 5.53 -11.19 3.71
C LYS A 75 6.79 -11.96 3.37
N LYS A 76 7.02 -12.27 2.08
CA LYS A 76 8.17 -13.08 1.65
C LYS A 76 9.50 -12.36 1.87
N SER A 77 9.54 -11.04 1.65
CA SER A 77 10.71 -10.21 1.98
C SER A 77 11.01 -10.24 3.48
N SER A 78 9.99 -10.16 4.36
CA SER A 78 10.18 -10.34 5.81
C SER A 78 10.81 -11.69 6.12
N ASP A 79 10.30 -12.78 5.53
CA ASP A 79 10.82 -14.12 5.76
C ASP A 79 12.29 -14.26 5.32
N ILE A 80 12.66 -13.69 4.18
CA ILE A 80 14.04 -13.69 3.68
C ILE A 80 14.95 -12.87 4.60
N LEU A 81 14.53 -11.66 4.99
CA LEU A 81 15.34 -10.76 5.80
C LEU A 81 15.58 -11.30 7.22
N HIS A 82 14.62 -12.03 7.78
CA HIS A 82 14.75 -12.72 9.07
C HIS A 82 15.32 -14.15 8.98
N GLY A 83 15.74 -14.60 7.79
CA GLY A 83 16.35 -15.93 7.61
C GLY A 83 15.38 -17.10 7.72
N ARG A 84 14.05 -16.86 7.72
CA ARG A 84 13.00 -17.89 7.72
C ARG A 84 12.76 -18.50 6.35
N SER A 85 13.18 -17.83 5.28
CA SER A 85 13.20 -18.33 3.91
C SER A 85 14.58 -18.14 3.31
N GLY A 86 15.08 -19.15 2.59
CA GLY A 86 16.36 -19.04 1.88
C GLY A 86 16.31 -18.04 0.72
N LEU A 87 17.44 -17.41 0.43
CA LEU A 87 17.65 -16.47 -0.69
C LEU A 87 17.38 -17.08 -2.08
N LEU A 88 17.30 -18.42 -2.19
CA LEU A 88 16.84 -19.09 -3.41
C LEU A 88 15.41 -18.70 -3.81
N ASN A 89 14.61 -18.20 -2.86
CA ASN A 89 13.28 -17.64 -3.12
C ASN A 89 13.32 -16.20 -3.67
N ALA A 90 14.51 -15.63 -3.86
CA ALA A 90 14.76 -14.30 -4.41
C ALA A 90 15.84 -14.42 -5.50
N SER A 91 15.58 -15.26 -6.51
CA SER A 91 16.36 -15.25 -7.75
C SER A 91 16.21 -13.91 -8.46
N SER A 92 17.11 -13.59 -9.39
CA SER A 92 17.03 -12.35 -10.17
C SER A 92 15.67 -12.20 -10.86
N VAL A 93 15.19 -13.26 -11.51
CA VAL A 93 13.88 -13.28 -12.18
C VAL A 93 12.74 -12.96 -11.22
N VAL A 94 12.75 -13.55 -10.02
CA VAL A 94 11.73 -13.26 -9.00
C VAL A 94 11.82 -11.81 -8.51
N LEU A 95 13.04 -11.28 -8.36
CA LEU A 95 13.24 -9.89 -7.96
C LEU A 95 12.77 -8.91 -9.04
N ASP A 96 12.95 -9.24 -10.32
CA ASP A 96 12.45 -8.44 -11.44
C ASP A 96 10.91 -8.44 -11.48
N GLU A 97 10.27 -9.59 -11.23
CA GLU A 97 8.82 -9.69 -11.09
C GLU A 97 8.30 -8.89 -9.90
N TRP A 98 9.00 -8.95 -8.76
CA TRP A 98 8.65 -8.16 -7.58
C TRP A 98 8.78 -6.67 -7.84
N GLU A 99 9.84 -6.26 -8.52
CA GLU A 99 10.06 -4.87 -8.93
C GLU A 99 8.93 -4.38 -9.84
N PHE A 100 8.52 -5.18 -10.83
CA PHE A 100 7.37 -4.84 -11.67
C PHE A 100 6.09 -4.61 -10.86
N VAL A 101 5.78 -5.50 -9.91
CA VAL A 101 4.60 -5.35 -9.04
C VAL A 101 4.71 -4.10 -8.17
N VAL A 102 5.87 -3.84 -7.57
CA VAL A 102 6.10 -2.66 -6.72
C VAL A 102 6.00 -1.37 -7.54
N SER A 103 6.54 -1.33 -8.75
CA SER A 103 6.40 -0.17 -9.64
C SER A 103 4.95 0.07 -10.07
N ARG A 104 4.15 -0.99 -10.26
CA ARG A 104 2.70 -0.81 -10.50
C ARG A 104 1.97 -0.27 -9.27
N LEU A 105 2.38 -0.71 -8.08
CA LEU A 105 1.83 -0.21 -6.82
C LEU A 105 2.12 1.29 -6.66
N GLU A 106 3.37 1.70 -6.89
CA GLU A 106 3.80 3.11 -6.90
C GLU A 106 3.01 3.94 -7.91
N GLY A 107 2.78 3.40 -9.11
CA GLY A 107 2.02 4.08 -10.15
C GLY A 107 0.60 4.49 -9.77
N PHE A 108 -0.07 3.79 -8.84
CA PHE A 108 -1.38 4.23 -8.34
C PHE A 108 -1.28 5.51 -7.50
N LEU A 109 -0.20 5.65 -6.73
CA LEU A 109 0.07 6.83 -5.91
C LEU A 109 0.40 8.02 -6.81
N ASP A 110 1.33 7.83 -7.76
CA ASP A 110 1.77 8.89 -8.67
C ASP A 110 0.59 9.44 -9.48
N GLN A 111 -0.22 8.55 -10.06
CA GLN A 111 -1.39 8.95 -10.84
C GLN A 111 -2.44 9.67 -9.99
N PHE A 112 -2.59 9.32 -8.70
CA PHE A 112 -3.49 10.04 -7.81
C PHE A 112 -3.00 11.46 -7.51
N VAL A 113 -1.69 11.61 -7.26
CA VAL A 113 -1.06 12.91 -7.01
C VAL A 113 -1.18 13.80 -8.24
N GLU A 114 -0.83 13.29 -9.43
CA GLU A 114 -0.95 14.01 -10.70
C GLU A 114 -2.39 14.49 -10.95
N ARG A 115 -3.40 13.62 -10.74
CA ARG A 115 -4.81 14.02 -10.88
C ARG A 115 -5.21 15.11 -9.89
N SER A 116 -4.67 15.07 -8.67
CA SER A 116 -4.96 16.05 -7.61
C SER A 116 -4.33 17.42 -7.90
N GLU A 117 -3.18 17.47 -8.55
CA GLU A 117 -2.50 18.70 -8.95
C GLU A 117 -3.16 19.36 -10.16
N VAL A 118 -3.61 18.57 -11.14
CA VAL A 118 -4.26 19.07 -12.36
C VAL A 118 -5.72 19.47 -12.11
N GLY A 119 -6.39 18.80 -11.18
CA GLY A 119 -7.83 18.94 -10.93
C GLY A 119 -8.19 19.66 -9.65
N GLY A 120 -7.51 20.77 -9.30
CA GLY A 120 -7.74 21.58 -8.09
C GLY A 120 -9.20 21.49 -7.59
N GLU A 121 -9.37 20.81 -6.45
CA GLU A 121 -10.66 20.39 -5.87
C GLU A 121 -11.51 19.41 -6.71
N SER A 122 -11.27 18.11 -6.50
CA SER A 122 -12.38 17.16 -6.45
C SER A 122 -12.25 16.31 -5.19
N ALA A 123 -12.71 16.88 -4.09
CA ALA A 123 -12.93 16.14 -2.86
C ALA A 123 -13.93 15.02 -3.16
N ILE A 124 -13.49 13.77 -3.07
CA ILE A 124 -14.39 12.62 -2.93
C ILE A 124 -15.15 12.87 -1.62
N ALA A 125 -16.35 13.44 -1.73
CA ALA A 125 -17.29 13.52 -0.64
C ALA A 125 -17.72 12.09 -0.32
N ILE A 126 -17.15 11.51 0.73
CA ILE A 126 -17.72 10.32 1.36
C ILE A 126 -19.09 10.77 1.90
N PRO A 127 -20.22 10.25 1.38
CA PRO A 127 -21.52 10.64 1.90
C PRO A 127 -21.60 10.24 3.38
N ALA A 128 -21.96 11.19 4.22
CA ALA A 128 -22.22 10.93 5.63
C ALA A 128 -23.29 9.83 5.76
N PRO A 129 -23.16 8.90 6.73
CA PRO A 129 -24.16 7.87 6.93
C PRO A 129 -25.51 8.53 7.25
N ALA A 130 -26.51 8.23 6.43
CA ALA A 130 -27.87 8.67 6.64
C ALA A 130 -28.45 7.98 7.88
N GLY A 131 -28.80 8.78 8.90
CA GLY A 131 -29.82 8.42 9.88
C GLY A 131 -29.34 8.39 11.32
N GLU A 132 -29.66 9.44 12.07
CA GLU A 132 -30.45 9.29 13.30
C GLU A 132 -31.56 10.35 13.27
N VAL A 133 -32.79 9.85 13.10
CA VAL A 133 -34.03 10.62 13.18
C VAL A 133 -34.28 10.95 14.64
N GLY A 134 -34.64 12.22 14.89
CA GLY A 134 -34.83 12.77 16.23
C GLY A 134 -35.83 12.02 17.10
N GLY A 135 -35.51 11.95 18.39
CA GLY A 135 -36.44 11.65 19.47
C GLY A 135 -36.47 12.82 20.44
N GLN A 136 -37.36 13.77 20.20
CA GLN A 136 -37.76 14.80 21.16
C GLN A 136 -38.51 14.09 22.29
N VAL A 137 -37.97 14.07 23.52
CA VAL A 137 -38.75 13.69 24.71
C VAL A 137 -38.84 14.91 25.60
N ALA A 138 -39.98 15.59 25.51
CA ALA A 138 -40.47 16.46 26.56
C ALA A 138 -40.99 15.59 27.72
N SER A 139 -40.62 15.91 28.95
CA SER A 139 -41.41 15.58 30.12
C SER A 139 -41.30 16.69 31.17
N LYS A 140 -42.47 16.99 31.73
CA LYS A 140 -42.78 17.95 32.79
C LYS A 140 -42.05 17.65 34.09
#